data_AF-A0A8U0IIM6-F1
#
_entry.id   AF-A0A8U0IIM6-F1
#
_cell.length_a   1.000
_cell.length_b   1.000
_cell.length_c   1.000
_cell.angle_alpha   90.00
_cell.angle_beta   90.00
_cell.angle_gamma   90.00
#
_symmetry.space_group_name_H-M   'P 1'
#
loop_
_entity.id
_entity.type
_entity.pdbx_description
1 polymer ?
#
loop_
_entity_poly.entity_id
_entity_poly.type
_entity_poly.pdbx_seq_one_letter_code
_entity_poly.pdbx_strand_id
1 'polypeptide(L)'
;MGETLDAAEDTMVDGIRLCGDVLRSGYEYDSIDSVAGACFYLACTRQEEPISLPDIADHARKSQKNIQHLSARLMSELDIQPTPVEPDTYLDDGIDEFGFTEDQAAECFDLLERGKERNLHSGFAPTTVAGAILYAVAQKHGLEIRQRDVADFVNKTPVSIRKNYKTFLKLADDVPVDVLPPQTIDEAIATLQTAFSEHPAVYADDARDIATDADVGDSASRAGVTGGAYLSVAQANGVHLTASDISSALGVGTQTIAKYNERFDYES
;
A
#
# COMPACT_ATOMS: atom_id res chain seq x y z
N MET A 1 -4.13 32.72 -0.72
CA MET A 1 -3.33 31.47 -0.62
C MET A 1 -3.15 30.90 -2.00
N GLY A 2 -4.19 30.34 -2.65
CA GLY A 2 -4.09 29.79 -4.02
C GLY A 2 -3.48 30.74 -5.05
N GLU A 3 -4.01 31.96 -5.20
CA GLU A 3 -3.43 32.97 -6.12
C GLU A 3 -1.97 33.35 -5.79
N THR A 4 -1.59 33.30 -4.52
CA THR A 4 -0.23 33.65 -4.06
C THR A 4 0.76 32.51 -4.33
N LEU A 5 0.26 31.28 -4.37
CA LEU A 5 1.01 30.06 -4.60
C LEU A 5 0.87 29.56 -6.06
N ASP A 6 0.31 30.38 -6.94
CA ASP A 6 0.13 30.12 -8.37
C ASP A 6 -0.69 28.84 -8.68
N ALA A 7 -1.65 28.50 -7.81
CA ALA A 7 -2.51 27.35 -8.00
C ALA A 7 -3.54 27.58 -9.11
N ALA A 8 -3.83 26.54 -9.89
CA ALA A 8 -4.89 26.56 -10.90
C ALA A 8 -6.27 26.91 -10.29
N GLU A 9 -7.11 27.54 -11.09
CA GLU A 9 -8.47 27.93 -10.69
C GLU A 9 -9.28 26.71 -10.20
N ASP A 10 -9.19 25.59 -10.90
CA ASP A 10 -9.87 24.33 -10.53
C ASP A 10 -9.41 23.79 -9.17
N THR A 11 -8.12 23.92 -8.83
CA THR A 11 -7.57 23.54 -7.53
C THR A 11 -8.08 24.44 -6.42
N MET A 12 -8.16 25.75 -6.67
CA MET A 12 -8.74 26.70 -5.72
C MET A 12 -10.24 26.44 -5.48
N VAL A 13 -10.99 26.12 -6.54
CA VAL A 13 -12.41 25.79 -6.46
C VAL A 13 -12.64 24.51 -5.66
N ASP A 14 -11.85 23.44 -5.88
CA ASP A 14 -11.98 22.21 -5.10
C ASP A 14 -11.61 22.45 -3.63
N GLY A 15 -10.57 23.25 -3.35
CA GLY A 15 -10.19 23.62 -1.99
C GLY A 15 -11.31 24.36 -1.24
N ILE A 16 -11.97 25.32 -1.90
CA ILE A 16 -13.13 26.04 -1.33
C ILE A 16 -14.31 25.08 -1.10
N ARG A 17 -14.56 24.16 -2.03
CA ARG A 17 -15.62 23.15 -1.89
C ARG A 17 -15.37 22.27 -0.66
N LEU A 18 -14.15 21.75 -0.50
CA LEU A 18 -13.73 20.96 0.64
C LEU A 18 -13.88 21.73 1.95
N CYS A 19 -13.45 23.00 2.02
CA CYS A 19 -13.70 23.85 3.19
C CYS A 19 -15.19 23.95 3.51
N GLY A 20 -16.03 24.17 2.49
CA GLY A 20 -17.48 24.26 2.65
C GLY A 20 -18.09 22.99 3.23
N ASP A 21 -17.62 21.82 2.81
CA ASP A 21 -18.08 20.53 3.29
C ASP A 21 -17.68 20.30 4.76
N VAL A 22 -16.44 20.64 5.13
CA VAL A 22 -15.93 20.61 6.52
C VAL A 22 -16.69 21.54 7.46
N LEU A 23 -17.05 22.74 6.99
CA LEU A 23 -17.80 23.69 7.81
C LEU A 23 -19.26 23.25 8.02
N ARG A 24 -19.85 22.52 7.06
CA ARG A 24 -21.23 22.02 7.14
C ARG A 24 -21.37 20.75 7.97
N SER A 25 -20.32 19.95 8.08
CA SER A 25 -20.32 18.71 8.87
C SER A 25 -20.18 18.94 10.38
N GLY A 26 -19.75 20.14 10.81
CA GLY A 26 -19.60 20.49 12.22
C GLY A 26 -18.36 19.88 12.89
N TYR A 27 -17.31 19.57 12.12
CA TYR A 27 -16.08 19.01 12.66
C TYR A 27 -15.35 19.97 13.61
N GLU A 28 -14.76 19.42 14.67
CA GLU A 28 -13.87 20.19 15.54
C GLU A 28 -12.52 20.42 14.86
N TYR A 29 -12.21 21.69 14.62
CA TYR A 29 -10.93 22.20 14.14
C TYR A 29 -10.43 23.33 15.05
N ASP A 30 -9.11 23.53 15.10
CA ASP A 30 -8.50 24.54 15.96
C ASP A 30 -8.63 25.96 15.41
N SER A 31 -8.73 26.13 14.09
CA SER A 31 -9.06 27.41 13.45
C SER A 31 -9.49 27.28 11.99
N ILE A 32 -10.13 28.32 11.46
CA ILE A 32 -10.49 28.42 10.04
C ILE A 32 -9.24 28.39 9.15
N ASP A 33 -8.15 29.02 9.59
CA ASP A 33 -6.87 29.02 8.86
C ASP A 33 -6.30 27.59 8.71
N SER A 34 -6.45 26.75 9.74
CA SER A 34 -6.07 25.34 9.70
C SER A 34 -6.90 24.56 8.67
N VAL A 35 -8.21 24.76 8.68
CA VAL A 35 -9.14 24.11 7.73
C VAL A 35 -8.84 24.56 6.31
N ALA A 36 -8.62 25.85 6.10
CA ALA A 36 -8.27 26.40 4.80
C ALA A 36 -6.97 25.81 4.25
N GLY A 37 -5.91 25.77 5.08
CA GLY A 37 -4.63 25.17 4.68
C GLY A 37 -4.74 23.66 4.41
N ALA A 38 -5.46 22.92 5.25
CA ALA A 38 -5.65 21.48 5.07
C ALA A 38 -6.48 21.14 3.83
N CYS A 39 -7.59 21.84 3.60
CA CYS A 39 -8.42 21.63 2.40
C CYS A 39 -7.71 22.06 1.12
N PHE A 40 -6.94 23.15 1.16
CA PHE A 40 -6.13 23.59 0.03
C PHE A 40 -5.05 22.56 -0.30
N TYR A 41 -4.34 22.05 0.71
CA TYR A 41 -3.40 20.95 0.55
C TYR A 41 -4.04 19.72 -0.10
N LEU A 42 -5.22 19.30 0.37
CA LEU A 42 -5.94 18.17 -0.20
C LEU A 42 -6.37 18.40 -1.65
N ALA A 43 -6.81 19.61 -2.00
CA ALA A 43 -7.16 19.96 -3.36
C ALA A 43 -5.95 19.90 -4.30
N CYS A 44 -4.80 20.42 -3.85
CA CYS A 44 -3.53 20.34 -4.57
C CYS A 44 -3.15 18.87 -4.84
N THR A 45 -3.24 18.01 -3.82
CA THR A 45 -2.97 16.57 -3.98
C THR A 45 -3.93 15.89 -4.95
N ARG A 46 -5.23 16.21 -4.89
CA ARG A 46 -6.27 15.59 -5.75
C ARG A 46 -6.17 15.98 -7.21
N GLN A 47 -5.71 17.20 -7.48
CA GLN A 47 -5.57 17.75 -8.83
C GLN A 47 -4.18 17.52 -9.43
N GLU A 48 -3.33 16.74 -8.75
CA GLU A 48 -1.95 16.47 -9.17
C GLU A 48 -1.12 17.76 -9.39
N GLU A 49 -1.42 18.79 -8.59
CA GLU A 49 -0.74 20.09 -8.59
C GLU A 49 -0.04 20.28 -7.24
N PRO A 50 1.06 19.54 -6.98
CA PRO A 50 1.68 19.53 -5.67
C PRO A 50 2.31 20.89 -5.34
N ILE A 51 1.74 21.57 -4.35
CA ILE A 51 2.29 22.77 -3.74
C ILE A 51 2.96 22.38 -2.42
N SER A 52 4.15 22.94 -2.20
CA SER A 52 4.96 22.75 -1.00
C SER A 52 4.15 22.93 0.29
N LEU A 53 4.11 21.87 1.11
CA LEU A 53 3.46 21.89 2.42
C LEU A 53 4.02 23.00 3.35
N PRO A 54 5.35 23.26 3.40
CA PRO A 54 5.89 24.44 4.06
C PRO A 54 5.24 25.75 3.61
N ASP A 55 5.10 25.97 2.29
CA ASP A 55 4.55 27.22 1.75
C ASP A 55 3.06 27.38 2.08
N ILE A 56 2.31 26.28 2.05
CA ILE A 56 0.90 26.25 2.48
C ILE A 56 0.79 26.55 3.97
N ALA A 57 1.63 25.93 4.79
CA ALA A 57 1.64 26.10 6.24
C ALA A 57 1.98 27.54 6.64
N ASP A 58 2.95 28.15 5.96
CA ASP A 58 3.34 29.55 6.16
C ASP A 58 2.18 30.51 5.83
N HIS A 59 1.50 30.31 4.70
CA HIS A 59 0.33 31.13 4.34
C HIS A 59 -0.85 30.90 5.28
N ALA A 60 -1.04 29.67 5.76
CA ALA A 60 -2.05 29.33 6.76
C ALA A 60 -1.68 29.84 8.16
N ARG A 61 -0.44 30.29 8.39
CA ARG A 61 0.11 30.62 9.71
C ARG A 61 -0.05 29.46 10.70
N LYS A 62 0.23 28.25 10.22
CA LYS A 62 0.15 27.00 10.98
C LYS A 62 1.46 26.23 10.86
N SER A 63 1.65 25.27 11.77
CA SER A 63 2.74 24.33 11.61
C SER A 63 2.40 23.33 10.50
N GLN A 64 3.41 22.89 9.76
CA GLN A 64 3.26 21.82 8.75
C GLN A 64 2.58 20.59 9.35
N LYS A 65 2.98 20.20 10.57
CA LYS A 65 2.36 19.10 11.34
C LYS A 65 0.86 19.29 11.59
N ASN A 66 0.41 20.52 11.85
CA ASN A 66 -1.02 20.80 12.01
C ASN A 66 -1.79 20.61 10.69
N ILE A 67 -1.26 21.15 9.58
CA ILE A 67 -1.88 21.01 8.26
C ILE A 67 -1.93 19.54 7.84
N GLN A 68 -0.84 18.79 8.02
CA GLN A 68 -0.73 17.37 7.68
C GLN A 68 -1.66 16.48 8.53
N HIS A 69 -1.74 16.72 9.85
CA HIS A 69 -2.64 15.96 10.71
C HIS A 69 -4.11 16.23 10.39
N LEU A 70 -4.46 17.49 10.16
CA LEU A 70 -5.83 17.86 9.84
C LEU A 70 -6.23 17.35 8.45
N SER A 71 -5.35 17.44 7.45
CA SER A 71 -5.63 16.90 6.12
C SER A 71 -5.83 15.37 6.15
N ALA A 72 -4.99 14.63 6.90
CA ALA A 72 -5.17 13.20 7.09
C ALA A 72 -6.51 12.84 7.75
N ARG A 73 -6.91 13.60 8.77
CA ARG A 73 -8.20 13.43 9.43
C ARG A 73 -9.36 13.71 8.49
N LEU A 74 -9.29 14.82 7.74
CA LEU A 74 -10.32 15.22 6.78
C LEU A 74 -10.47 14.20 5.65
N MET A 75 -9.38 13.59 5.18
CA MET A 75 -9.46 12.52 4.17
C MET A 75 -10.31 11.35 4.67
N SER A 76 -10.06 10.90 5.90
CA SER A 76 -10.82 9.81 6.51
C SER A 76 -12.29 10.18 6.77
N GLU A 77 -12.57 11.42 7.14
CA GLU A 77 -13.92 11.86 7.53
C GLU A 77 -14.81 12.24 6.34
N LEU A 78 -14.22 12.74 5.24
CA LEU A 78 -14.93 13.13 4.02
C LEU A 78 -15.00 12.01 2.96
N ASP A 79 -14.55 10.80 3.31
CA ASP A 79 -14.40 9.66 2.39
C ASP A 79 -13.65 10.05 1.10
N ILE A 80 -12.67 10.95 1.25
CA ILE A 80 -11.78 11.32 0.16
C ILE A 80 -10.81 10.17 0.05
N GLN A 81 -11.08 9.31 -0.93
CA GLN A 81 -10.13 8.27 -1.34
C GLN A 81 -8.84 8.97 -1.77
N PRO A 82 -7.72 8.81 -1.05
CA PRO A 82 -6.46 9.30 -1.55
C PRO A 82 -6.19 8.58 -2.88
N THR A 83 -5.75 9.30 -3.90
CA THR A 83 -5.04 8.65 -5.00
C THR A 83 -3.94 7.83 -4.34
N PRO A 84 -3.85 6.51 -4.57
CA PRO A 84 -2.80 5.71 -3.96
C PRO A 84 -1.46 6.29 -4.39
N VAL A 85 -0.82 7.02 -3.48
CA VAL A 85 0.56 7.46 -3.70
C VAL A 85 1.41 6.22 -3.55
N GLU A 86 2.11 5.87 -4.61
CA GLU A 86 2.98 4.71 -4.66
C GLU A 86 4.10 4.84 -3.59
N PRO A 87 4.66 3.73 -3.10
CA PRO A 87 5.68 3.77 -2.05
C PRO A 87 6.92 4.59 -2.43
N ASP A 88 7.21 4.72 -3.72
CA ASP A 88 8.34 5.46 -4.29
C ASP A 88 8.33 6.95 -3.91
N THR A 89 7.17 7.60 -4.00
CA THR A 89 7.04 9.03 -3.68
C THR A 89 7.34 9.28 -2.20
N TYR A 90 6.85 8.39 -1.32
CA TYR A 90 7.18 8.47 0.12
C TYR A 90 8.65 8.16 0.41
N LEU A 91 9.32 7.37 -0.45
CA LEU A 91 10.76 7.15 -0.33
C LEU A 91 11.51 8.41 -0.72
N ASP A 92 11.18 9.06 -1.83
CA ASP A 92 11.80 10.32 -2.27
C ASP A 92 11.68 11.39 -1.17
N ASP A 93 10.46 11.66 -0.70
CA ASP A 93 10.21 12.64 0.36
C ASP A 93 11.00 12.29 1.65
N GLY A 94 11.10 11.00 1.98
CA GLY A 94 11.79 10.54 3.19
C GLY A 94 13.32 10.60 3.06
N ILE A 95 13.85 10.29 1.88
CA ILE A 95 15.28 10.39 1.54
C ILE A 95 15.73 11.84 1.72
N ASP A 96 14.94 12.79 1.20
CA ASP A 96 15.19 14.21 1.34
C ASP A 96 15.05 14.69 2.79
N GLU A 97 13.95 14.36 3.47
CA GLU A 97 13.69 14.75 4.87
C GLU A 97 14.78 14.26 5.83
N PHE A 98 15.27 13.04 5.63
CA PHE A 98 16.27 12.43 6.51
C PHE A 98 17.72 12.61 6.02
N GLY A 99 17.94 13.27 4.88
CA GLY A 99 19.26 13.58 4.35
C GLY A 99 20.08 12.36 3.96
N PHE A 100 19.47 11.40 3.28
CA PHE A 100 20.15 10.19 2.80
C PHE A 100 21.12 10.55 1.66
N THR A 101 22.23 9.80 1.55
CA THR A 101 23.15 9.94 0.42
C THR A 101 22.58 9.29 -0.84
N GLU A 102 23.12 9.62 -2.02
CA GLU A 102 22.73 8.99 -3.29
C GLU A 102 22.81 7.44 -3.23
N ASP A 103 23.86 6.89 -2.61
CA ASP A 103 24.01 5.45 -2.43
C ASP A 103 22.91 4.85 -1.54
N GLN A 104 22.52 5.55 -0.47
CA GLN A 104 21.46 5.11 0.45
C GLN A 104 20.07 5.23 -0.19
N ALA A 105 19.86 6.27 -0.99
CA ALA A 105 18.65 6.47 -1.78
C ALA A 105 18.47 5.33 -2.81
N ALA A 106 19.52 5.03 -3.57
CA ALA A 106 19.52 3.91 -4.52
C ALA A 106 19.19 2.58 -3.82
N GLU A 107 19.74 2.36 -2.61
CA GLU A 107 19.44 1.17 -1.82
C GLU A 107 17.98 1.12 -1.33
N CYS A 108 17.36 2.25 -0.97
CA CYS A 108 15.93 2.29 -0.65
C CYS A 108 15.08 1.80 -1.83
N PHE A 109 15.37 2.25 -3.04
CA PHE A 109 14.65 1.83 -4.24
C PHE A 109 14.94 0.38 -4.64
N ASP A 110 16.18 -0.10 -4.51
CA ASP A 110 16.51 -1.51 -4.69
C ASP A 110 15.70 -2.40 -3.73
N LEU A 111 15.60 -2.00 -2.46
CA LEU A 111 14.80 -2.71 -1.47
C LEU A 111 13.30 -2.70 -1.76
N LEU A 112 12.79 -1.61 -2.33
CA LEU A 112 11.41 -1.53 -2.78
C LEU A 112 11.16 -2.56 -3.89
N GLU A 113 12.00 -2.59 -4.91
CA GLU A 113 11.86 -3.51 -6.05
C GLU A 113 12.04 -4.97 -5.60
N ARG A 114 13.07 -5.28 -4.83
CA ARG A 114 13.26 -6.62 -4.24
C ARG A 114 12.13 -7.03 -3.31
N GLY A 115 11.48 -6.07 -2.66
CA GLY A 115 10.29 -6.26 -1.85
C GLY A 115 9.04 -6.53 -2.68
N LYS A 116 8.91 -5.88 -3.85
CA LYS A 116 7.88 -6.15 -4.85
C LYS A 116 8.00 -7.56 -5.39
N GLU A 117 9.20 -7.95 -5.85
CA GLU A 117 9.50 -9.29 -6.37
C GLU A 117 9.19 -10.42 -5.37
N ARG A 118 9.35 -10.16 -4.07
CA ARG A 118 9.08 -11.13 -2.99
C ARG A 118 7.70 -10.99 -2.35
N ASN A 119 6.79 -10.21 -2.94
CA ASN A 119 5.45 -9.95 -2.40
C ASN A 119 5.43 -9.43 -0.94
N LEU A 120 6.49 -8.76 -0.49
CA LEU A 120 6.60 -8.25 0.88
C LEU A 120 5.79 -6.97 1.12
N HIS A 121 5.35 -6.33 0.04
CA HIS A 121 4.48 -5.16 0.03
C HIS A 121 2.98 -5.53 0.10
N SER A 122 2.63 -6.77 -0.24
CA SER A 122 1.25 -7.24 -0.33
C SER A 122 0.52 -7.10 1.02
N GLY A 123 -0.67 -6.51 0.98
CA GLY A 123 -1.50 -6.24 2.17
C GLY A 123 -1.00 -5.11 3.07
N PHE A 124 0.01 -4.34 2.65
CA PHE A 124 0.50 -3.16 3.38
C PHE A 124 0.19 -1.86 2.64
N ALA A 125 -0.16 -0.81 3.40
CA ALA A 125 -0.30 0.53 2.83
C ALA A 125 1.08 1.04 2.34
N PRO A 126 1.16 1.83 1.24
CA PRO A 126 2.41 2.37 0.69
C PRO A 126 3.31 3.05 1.73
N THR A 127 2.72 3.88 2.60
CA THR A 127 3.37 4.51 3.76
C THR A 127 4.06 3.53 4.70
N THR A 128 3.49 2.34 4.88
CA THR A 128 4.07 1.30 5.74
C THR A 128 5.29 0.66 5.10
N VAL A 129 5.25 0.43 3.79
CA VAL A 129 6.36 -0.11 3.01
C VAL A 129 7.51 0.89 2.98
N ALA A 130 7.25 2.14 2.59
CA ALA A 130 8.24 3.21 2.56
C ALA A 130 8.89 3.44 3.93
N GLY A 131 8.08 3.59 4.98
CA GLY A 131 8.60 3.77 6.34
C GLY A 131 9.41 2.57 6.86
N ALA A 132 9.07 1.35 6.44
CA ALA A 132 9.85 0.16 6.78
C ALA A 132 11.22 0.13 6.07
N ILE A 133 11.26 0.51 4.78
CA ILE A 133 12.48 0.58 3.98
C ILE A 133 13.41 1.68 4.49
N LEU A 134 12.90 2.91 4.67
CA LEU A 134 13.67 4.04 5.19
C LEU A 134 14.35 3.69 6.52
N TYR A 135 13.57 3.09 7.45
CA TYR A 135 14.14 2.71 8.75
C TYR A 135 15.09 1.51 8.66
N ALA A 136 14.90 0.58 7.72
CA ALA A 136 15.82 -0.52 7.49
C ALA A 136 17.18 -0.02 6.98
N VAL A 137 17.20 0.85 5.96
CA VAL A 137 18.43 1.45 5.42
C VAL A 137 19.11 2.31 6.49
N ALA A 138 18.35 3.14 7.23
CA ALA A 138 18.89 3.91 8.33
C ALA A 138 19.61 3.03 9.37
N GLN A 139 19.04 1.86 9.71
CA GLN A 139 19.70 0.94 10.64
C GLN A 139 20.90 0.21 10.05
N LYS A 140 20.86 -0.16 8.77
CA LYS A 140 22.00 -0.81 8.10
C LYS A 140 23.22 0.12 8.07
N HIS A 141 23.00 1.40 7.81
CA HIS A 141 24.05 2.42 7.74
C HIS A 141 24.38 3.08 9.09
N GLY A 142 23.66 2.73 10.16
CA GLY A 142 23.89 3.28 11.50
C GLY A 142 23.56 4.77 11.62
N LEU A 143 22.58 5.26 10.87
CA LEU A 143 22.13 6.66 10.91
C LEU A 143 21.39 6.95 12.23
N GLU A 144 21.51 8.18 12.75
CA GLU A 144 20.85 8.61 14.00
C GLU A 144 19.34 8.91 13.82
N ILE A 145 18.63 8.09 13.05
CA ILE A 145 17.20 8.23 12.77
C ILE A 145 16.42 7.26 13.66
N ARG A 146 15.41 7.76 14.38
CA ARG A 146 14.64 6.93 15.32
C ARG A 146 13.36 6.43 14.64
N GLN A 147 12.86 5.29 15.11
CA GLN A 147 11.58 4.71 14.67
C GLN A 147 10.42 5.70 14.78
N ARG A 148 10.43 6.55 15.81
CA ARG A 148 9.40 7.57 16.01
C ARG A 148 9.44 8.66 14.94
N ASP A 149 10.63 9.00 14.44
CA ASP A 149 10.80 10.09 13.49
C ASP A 149 10.27 9.63 12.13
N VAL A 150 10.61 8.40 11.73
CA VAL A 150 10.01 7.74 10.53
C VAL A 150 8.51 7.52 10.69
N ALA A 151 8.06 7.07 11.87
CA ALA A 151 6.63 6.84 12.13
C ALA A 151 5.82 8.14 12.04
N ASP A 152 6.32 9.24 12.59
CA ASP A 152 5.69 10.56 12.48
C ASP A 152 5.64 11.00 11.00
N PHE A 153 6.71 10.81 10.24
CA PHE A 153 6.79 11.15 8.81
C PHE A 153 5.73 10.41 7.98
N VAL A 154 5.62 9.08 8.13
CA VAL A 154 4.63 8.27 7.37
C VAL A 154 3.25 8.18 8.03
N ASN A 155 3.00 8.94 9.09
CA ASN A 155 1.77 8.91 9.89
C ASN A 155 1.37 7.49 10.35
N LYS A 156 2.34 6.76 10.94
CA LYS A 156 2.16 5.43 11.55
C LYS A 156 2.61 5.43 13.00
N THR A 157 2.48 4.29 13.66
CA THR A 157 3.02 4.11 15.01
C THR A 157 4.44 3.53 14.95
N PRO A 158 5.31 3.83 15.93
CA PRO A 158 6.63 3.20 16.02
C PRO A 158 6.58 1.67 16.05
N VAL A 159 5.51 1.10 16.63
CA VAL A 159 5.30 -0.36 16.68
C VAL A 159 5.04 -0.92 15.28
N SER A 160 4.30 -0.20 14.43
CA SER A 160 4.07 -0.58 13.03
C SER A 160 5.38 -0.59 12.25
N ILE A 161 6.22 0.45 12.41
CA ILE A 161 7.55 0.49 11.78
C ILE A 161 8.40 -0.69 12.28
N ARG A 162 8.46 -0.89 13.61
CA ARG A 162 9.24 -1.96 14.25
C ARG A 162 8.89 -3.36 13.74
N LYS A 163 7.61 -3.62 13.47
CA LYS A 163 7.13 -4.93 13.00
C LYS A 163 7.62 -5.20 11.58
N ASN A 164 7.62 -4.19 10.71
CA ASN A 164 7.79 -4.38 9.28
C ASN A 164 9.23 -4.14 8.80
N TYR A 165 10.00 -3.23 9.41
CA TYR A 165 11.37 -2.92 8.96
C TYR A 165 12.31 -4.13 9.01
N LYS A 166 12.10 -5.08 9.93
CA LYS A 166 12.99 -6.24 10.09
C LYS A 166 13.03 -7.11 8.85
N THR A 167 11.91 -7.18 8.13
CA THR A 167 11.80 -7.95 6.88
C THR A 167 12.65 -7.29 5.80
N PHE A 168 12.53 -5.97 5.64
CA PHE A 168 13.35 -5.19 4.69
C PHE A 168 14.82 -5.10 5.11
N LEU A 169 15.13 -5.11 6.42
CA LEU A 169 16.51 -5.14 6.90
C LEU A 169 17.19 -6.46 6.57
N LYS A 170 16.51 -7.60 6.77
CA LYS A 170 17.01 -8.89 6.30
C LYS A 170 17.26 -8.88 4.79
N LEU A 171 16.35 -8.28 4.03
CA LEU A 171 16.50 -8.11 2.60
C LEU A 171 17.75 -7.29 2.25
N ALA A 172 17.99 -6.20 2.98
CA ALA A 172 19.16 -5.34 2.82
C ALA A 172 20.47 -6.03 3.19
N ASP A 173 20.44 -6.93 4.17
CA ASP A 173 21.58 -7.75 4.58
C ASP A 173 21.77 -9.01 3.71
N ASP A 174 21.03 -9.13 2.60
CA ASP A 174 20.98 -10.32 1.73
C ASP A 174 20.68 -11.63 2.47
N VAL A 175 20.00 -11.53 3.62
CA VAL A 175 19.51 -12.65 4.41
C VAL A 175 18.21 -13.15 3.77
N PRO A 176 18.05 -14.47 3.54
CA PRO A 176 16.81 -15.03 3.00
C PRO A 176 15.58 -14.60 3.83
N VAL A 177 14.56 -14.14 3.12
CA VAL A 177 13.26 -13.76 3.66
C VAL A 177 12.22 -14.71 3.06
N ASP A 178 11.33 -15.24 3.89
CA ASP A 178 10.20 -16.02 3.41
C ASP A 178 9.33 -15.16 2.49
N VAL A 179 9.10 -15.64 1.26
CA VAL A 179 8.14 -15.01 0.34
C VAL A 179 6.76 -15.14 0.98
N LEU A 180 6.09 -14.00 1.18
CA LEU A 180 4.72 -14.04 1.67
C LEU A 180 3.82 -14.58 0.55
N PRO A 181 2.90 -15.51 0.85
CA PRO A 181 1.91 -15.90 -0.12
C PRO A 181 1.06 -14.67 -0.50
N PRO A 182 0.50 -14.62 -1.72
CA PRO A 182 -0.41 -13.54 -2.11
C PRO A 182 -1.52 -13.31 -1.06
N GLN A 183 -1.80 -12.05 -0.73
CA GLN A 183 -2.78 -11.71 0.31
C GLN A 183 -4.16 -11.39 -0.27
N THR A 184 -4.23 -11.07 -1.56
CA THR A 184 -5.49 -10.83 -2.26
C THR A 184 -5.78 -11.92 -3.30
N ILE A 185 -7.05 -12.02 -3.72
CA ILE A 185 -7.45 -12.93 -4.81
C ILE A 185 -6.73 -12.52 -6.10
N ASP A 186 -6.71 -11.23 -6.43
CA ASP A 186 -6.12 -10.76 -7.68
C ASP A 186 -4.61 -10.99 -7.75
N GLU A 187 -3.87 -10.78 -6.65
CA GLU A 187 -2.44 -11.12 -6.60
C GLU A 187 -2.20 -12.62 -6.79
N ALA A 188 -3.04 -13.46 -6.17
CA ALA A 188 -2.95 -14.91 -6.33
C ALA A 188 -3.24 -15.31 -7.79
N ILE A 189 -4.25 -14.70 -8.42
CA ILE A 189 -4.55 -14.93 -9.83
C ILE A 189 -3.40 -14.48 -10.73
N ALA A 190 -2.84 -13.30 -10.53
CA ALA A 190 -1.71 -12.81 -11.32
C ALA A 190 -0.49 -13.74 -11.20
N THR A 191 -0.23 -14.23 -9.99
CA THR A 191 0.84 -15.21 -9.71
C THR A 191 0.59 -16.52 -10.47
N LEU A 192 -0.63 -17.05 -10.42
CA LEU A 192 -1.00 -18.28 -11.12
C LEU A 192 -0.99 -18.13 -12.64
N GLN A 193 -1.48 -17.01 -13.18
CA GLN A 193 -1.42 -16.72 -14.62
C GLN A 193 0.03 -16.64 -15.10
N THR A 194 0.92 -16.09 -14.30
CA THR A 194 2.36 -16.05 -14.61
C THR A 194 2.98 -17.44 -14.57
N ALA A 195 2.70 -18.21 -13.51
CA ALA A 195 3.25 -19.55 -13.32
C ALA A 195 2.74 -20.57 -14.36
N PHE A 196 1.49 -20.40 -14.80
CA PHE A 196 0.79 -21.29 -15.74
C PHE A 196 0.35 -20.55 -17.00
N SER A 197 1.26 -19.76 -17.58
CA SER A 197 0.99 -18.90 -18.76
C SER A 197 0.52 -19.64 -20.01
N GLU A 198 0.77 -20.94 -20.10
CA GLU A 198 0.28 -21.81 -21.18
C GLU A 198 -1.22 -22.18 -21.03
N HIS A 199 -1.81 -21.95 -19.85
CA HIS A 199 -3.23 -22.23 -19.63
C HIS A 199 -4.12 -21.14 -20.24
N PRO A 200 -5.33 -21.47 -20.72
CA PRO A 200 -6.31 -20.48 -21.15
C PRO A 200 -6.58 -19.43 -20.07
N ALA A 201 -6.59 -18.14 -20.44
CA ALA A 201 -6.85 -17.03 -19.51
C ALA A 201 -8.17 -17.17 -18.75
N VAL A 202 -9.18 -17.78 -19.39
CA VAL A 202 -10.50 -18.04 -18.77
C VAL A 202 -10.40 -18.86 -17.49
N TYR A 203 -9.37 -19.71 -17.30
CA TYR A 203 -9.22 -20.46 -16.05
C TYR A 203 -8.95 -19.55 -14.85
N ALA A 204 -8.17 -18.50 -15.06
CA ALA A 204 -7.89 -17.51 -14.04
C ALA A 204 -9.12 -16.65 -13.73
N ASP A 205 -9.93 -16.34 -14.76
CA ASP A 205 -11.17 -15.58 -14.57
C ASP A 205 -12.22 -16.41 -13.83
N ASP A 206 -12.46 -17.67 -14.24
CA ASP A 206 -13.38 -18.58 -13.55
C ASP A 206 -12.92 -18.84 -12.10
N ALA A 207 -11.61 -19.02 -11.88
CA ALA A 207 -11.07 -19.21 -10.54
C ALA A 207 -11.23 -17.96 -9.66
N ARG A 208 -11.11 -16.76 -10.25
CA ARG A 208 -11.35 -15.49 -9.56
C ARG A 208 -12.80 -15.41 -9.09
N ASP A 209 -13.74 -15.73 -9.98
CA ASP A 209 -15.17 -15.69 -9.68
C ASP A 209 -15.51 -16.67 -8.55
N ILE A 210 -15.06 -17.93 -8.67
CA ILE A 210 -15.24 -18.95 -7.63
C ILE A 210 -14.64 -18.52 -6.29
N ALA A 211 -13.42 -17.98 -6.29
CA ALA A 211 -12.75 -17.56 -5.05
C ALA A 211 -13.41 -16.34 -4.40
N THR A 212 -14.01 -15.46 -5.20
CA THR A 212 -14.71 -14.25 -4.74
C THR A 212 -16.06 -14.61 -4.13
N ASP A 213 -16.80 -15.52 -4.77
CA ASP A 213 -18.11 -15.98 -4.33
C ASP A 213 -18.03 -17.00 -3.17
N ALA A 214 -16.85 -17.52 -2.89
CA ALA A 214 -16.65 -18.49 -1.82
C ALA A 214 -16.96 -17.89 -0.45
N ASP A 215 -17.97 -18.44 0.23
CA ASP A 215 -18.26 -18.12 1.65
C ASP A 215 -17.20 -18.76 2.57
N VAL A 216 -16.04 -18.10 2.64
CA VAL A 216 -14.91 -18.50 3.48
C VAL A 216 -14.75 -17.47 4.58
N GLY A 217 -14.76 -17.93 5.84
CA GLY A 217 -14.61 -17.03 6.99
C GLY A 217 -13.29 -16.26 6.95
N ASP A 218 -13.22 -15.14 7.69
CA ASP A 218 -12.13 -14.15 7.64
C ASP A 218 -10.71 -14.70 7.88
N SER A 219 -10.58 -15.89 8.49
CA SER A 219 -9.29 -16.55 8.72
C SER A 219 -8.80 -17.42 7.56
N ALA A 220 -9.57 -17.51 6.47
CA ALA A 220 -9.20 -18.28 5.28
C ALA A 220 -8.03 -17.63 4.53
N SER A 221 -7.06 -18.45 4.12
CA SER A 221 -5.97 -18.00 3.25
C SER A 221 -6.53 -17.65 1.88
N ARG A 222 -6.48 -16.37 1.49
CA ARG A 222 -6.96 -15.93 0.16
C ARG A 222 -6.21 -16.64 -0.96
N ALA A 223 -4.88 -16.69 -0.91
CA ALA A 223 -4.10 -17.51 -1.84
C ALA A 223 -4.46 -19.00 -1.79
N GLY A 224 -4.75 -19.55 -0.60
CA GLY A 224 -5.19 -20.94 -0.47
C GLY A 224 -6.53 -21.22 -1.17
N VAL A 225 -7.50 -20.32 -0.98
CA VAL A 225 -8.82 -20.38 -1.58
C VAL A 225 -8.72 -20.24 -3.10
N THR A 226 -8.02 -19.21 -3.57
CA THR A 226 -7.80 -18.97 -5.00
C THR A 226 -7.03 -20.10 -5.67
N GLY A 227 -6.00 -20.63 -5.01
CA GLY A 227 -5.25 -21.79 -5.52
C GLY A 227 -6.09 -23.06 -5.60
N GLY A 228 -6.98 -23.29 -4.63
CA GLY A 228 -7.95 -24.39 -4.69
C GLY A 228 -8.97 -24.22 -5.82
N ALA A 229 -9.50 -23.01 -6.01
CA ALA A 229 -10.43 -22.70 -7.09
C ALA A 229 -9.78 -22.91 -8.47
N TYR A 230 -8.56 -22.40 -8.66
CA TYR A 230 -7.81 -22.56 -9.90
C TYR A 230 -7.49 -24.03 -10.20
N LEU A 231 -7.14 -24.81 -9.17
CA LEU A 231 -6.92 -26.24 -9.32
C LEU A 231 -8.18 -26.96 -9.79
N SER A 232 -9.33 -26.64 -9.21
CA SER A 232 -10.63 -27.24 -9.58
C SER A 232 -10.97 -26.93 -11.04
N VAL A 233 -10.86 -25.65 -11.44
CA VAL A 233 -11.11 -25.23 -12.83
C VAL A 233 -10.18 -25.93 -13.82
N ALA A 234 -8.88 -26.00 -13.52
CA ALA A 234 -7.90 -26.67 -14.37
C ALA A 234 -8.23 -28.16 -14.53
N GLN A 235 -8.57 -28.85 -13.43
CA GLN A 235 -8.92 -30.27 -13.43
C GLN A 235 -10.23 -30.55 -14.17
N ALA A 236 -11.26 -29.71 -13.98
CA ALA A 236 -12.53 -29.82 -14.70
C ALA A 236 -12.37 -29.68 -16.23
N ASN A 237 -11.35 -28.94 -16.67
CA ASN A 237 -11.01 -28.80 -18.07
C ASN A 237 -9.95 -29.81 -18.58
N GLY A 238 -9.63 -30.84 -17.79
CA GLY A 238 -8.75 -31.95 -18.20
C GLY A 238 -7.25 -31.64 -18.11
N VAL A 239 -6.85 -30.57 -17.44
CA VAL A 239 -5.43 -30.29 -17.16
C VAL A 239 -4.95 -31.11 -15.97
N HIS A 240 -3.85 -31.84 -16.16
CA HIS A 240 -3.18 -32.57 -15.09
C HIS A 240 -2.34 -31.62 -14.22
N LEU A 241 -3.02 -30.95 -13.30
CA LEU A 241 -2.41 -30.08 -12.30
C LEU A 241 -2.62 -30.68 -10.89
N THR A 242 -1.63 -30.52 -10.01
CA THR A 242 -1.70 -31.01 -8.64
C THR A 242 -1.69 -29.87 -7.63
N ALA A 243 -2.17 -30.16 -6.41
CA ALA A 243 -2.07 -29.22 -5.28
C ALA A 243 -0.62 -28.83 -4.96
N SER A 244 0.36 -29.69 -5.28
CA SER A 244 1.78 -29.40 -5.08
C SER A 244 2.31 -28.35 -6.06
N ASP A 245 1.79 -28.34 -7.28
CA ASP A 245 2.19 -27.37 -8.31
C ASP A 245 1.69 -25.98 -7.93
N ILE A 246 0.42 -25.88 -7.53
CA ILE A 246 -0.18 -24.64 -7.02
C ILE A 246 0.51 -24.16 -5.74
N SER A 247 0.77 -25.07 -4.80
CA SER A 247 1.48 -24.80 -3.54
C SER A 247 2.85 -24.17 -3.81
N SER A 248 3.59 -24.71 -4.77
CA SER A 248 4.90 -24.19 -5.17
C SER A 248 4.80 -22.80 -5.81
N ALA A 249 3.75 -22.54 -6.59
CA ALA A 249 3.53 -21.24 -7.23
C ALA A 249 3.11 -20.15 -6.22
N LEU A 250 2.27 -20.48 -5.24
CA LEU A 250 1.67 -19.50 -4.32
C LEU A 250 2.38 -19.39 -2.97
N GLY A 251 3.30 -20.28 -2.64
CA GLY A 251 3.93 -20.32 -1.31
C GLY A 251 2.94 -20.69 -0.20
N VAL A 252 1.88 -21.43 -0.52
CA VAL A 252 0.84 -21.89 0.41
C VAL A 252 0.97 -23.40 0.59
N GLY A 253 0.85 -23.89 1.83
CA GLY A 253 0.97 -25.33 2.10
C GLY A 253 0.02 -26.19 1.24
N THR A 254 0.55 -27.28 0.66
CA THR A 254 -0.17 -28.21 -0.22
C THR A 254 -1.50 -28.70 0.35
N GLN A 255 -1.54 -28.94 1.67
CA GLN A 255 -2.75 -29.40 2.36
C GLN A 255 -3.86 -28.33 2.40
N THR A 256 -3.48 -27.05 2.44
CA THR A 256 -4.42 -25.93 2.34
C THR A 256 -5.02 -25.86 0.93
N ILE A 257 -4.20 -26.01 -0.11
CA ILE A 257 -4.70 -26.03 -1.50
C ILE A 257 -5.68 -27.18 -1.71
N ALA A 258 -5.30 -28.40 -1.30
CA ALA A 258 -6.14 -29.58 -1.44
C ALA A 258 -7.50 -29.41 -0.73
N LYS A 259 -7.49 -28.89 0.50
CA LYS A 259 -8.71 -28.60 1.27
C LYS A 259 -9.69 -27.69 0.51
N TYR A 260 -9.19 -26.65 -0.14
CA TYR A 260 -10.06 -25.74 -0.90
C TYR A 260 -10.46 -26.32 -2.26
N ASN A 261 -9.59 -27.08 -2.92
CA ASN A 261 -9.93 -27.79 -4.15
C ASN A 261 -11.14 -28.72 -3.96
N GLU A 262 -11.11 -29.55 -2.91
CA GLU A 262 -12.23 -30.46 -2.56
C GLU A 262 -13.55 -29.72 -2.30
N ARG A 263 -13.48 -28.45 -1.89
CA ARG A 263 -14.66 -27.62 -1.63
C ARG A 263 -15.29 -27.06 -2.91
N PHE A 264 -14.50 -26.92 -3.97
CA PHE A 264 -14.92 -26.38 -5.26
C PHE A 264 -15.06 -27.45 -6.33
N ASP A 265 -14.91 -28.72 -5.96
CA ASP A 265 -15.04 -29.83 -6.88
C ASP A 265 -16.45 -29.80 -7.48
N TYR A 266 -16.52 -29.61 -8.80
CA TYR A 266 -17.78 -29.67 -9.54
C TYR A 266 -18.25 -31.12 -9.48
N GLU A 267 -19.32 -31.41 -8.73
CA GLU A 267 -20.02 -32.68 -8.89
C GLU A 267 -20.45 -32.80 -10.37
N SER A 268 -19.92 -33.85 -11.00
CA SER A 268 -20.17 -34.25 -12.39
C SER A 268 -21.61 -34.70 -12.62
#